data_AF-A0A557SX42-F1
#
_entry.id   AF-A0A557SX42-F1
#
_cell.length_a   1.000
_cell.length_b   1.000
_cell.length_c   1.000
_cell.angle_alpha   90.00
_cell.angle_beta   90.00
_cell.angle_gamma   90.00
#
_symmetry.space_group_name_H-M   'P 1'
#
loop_
_entity.id
_entity.type
_entity.pdbx_description
1 polymer ?
#
loop_
_entity_poly.entity_id
_entity_poly.type
_entity_poly.pdbx_seq_one_letter_code
_entity_poly.pdbx_strand_id
1 'polypeptide(L)' 'MNDRVYEKKKQLILRFTKKHRKVDDSFILNEVNIDYDTLMKIISELRREGRLD' A
#
# COMPACT_ATOMS: atom_id res chain seq x y z
N MET A 1 0.47 -14.59 13.64
CA MET A 1 0.81 -13.31 14.34
C MET A 1 1.53 -12.29 13.43
N ASN A 2 1.43 -12.38 12.09
CA ASN A 2 2.07 -11.43 11.16
C ASN A 2 1.15 -10.31 10.65
N ASP A 3 -0.14 -10.36 11.00
CA ASP A 3 -1.18 -9.47 10.47
C ASP A 3 -1.00 -8.01 10.84
N ARG A 4 -0.61 -7.71 12.08
CA ARG A 4 -0.59 -6.30 12.57
C ARG A 4 0.41 -5.41 11.81
N VAL A 5 1.55 -5.97 11.41
CA VAL A 5 2.55 -5.22 10.63
C VAL A 5 2.07 -5.05 9.19
N TYR A 6 1.51 -6.12 8.62
CA TYR A 6 0.94 -6.10 7.27
C TYR A 6 -0.23 -5.12 7.15
N GLU A 7 -1.17 -5.15 8.10
CA GLU A 7 -2.30 -4.22 8.16
C GLU A 7 -1.85 -2.78 8.35
N LYS A 8 -0.85 -2.51 9.21
CA LYS A 8 -0.27 -1.16 9.34
C LYS A 8 0.31 -0.66 8.02
N LYS A 9 1.05 -1.51 7.31
CA LYS A 9 1.62 -1.20 6.00
C LYS A 9 0.52 -0.96 4.97
N LYS A 10 -0.51 -1.80 4.93
CA LYS A 10 -1.70 -1.65 4.07
C LYS A 10 -2.46 -0.36 4.32
N GLN A 11 -2.68 0.00 5.59
CA GLN A 11 -3.31 1.26 5.99
C GLN A 11 -2.46 2.48 5.61
N LEU A 12 -1.12 2.39 5.77
CA LEU A 12 -0.20 3.44 5.32
C LEU A 12 -0.31 3.64 3.81
N ILE A 13 -0.16 2.57 3.03
CA ILE A 13 -0.26 2.62 1.56
C ILE A 13 -1.59 3.22 1.15
N LEU A 14 -2.72 2.73 1.70
CA LEU A 14 -4.05 3.25 1.40
C LEU A 14 -4.18 4.76 1.70
N ARG A 15 -3.67 5.22 2.84
CA ARG A 15 -3.63 6.65 3.17
C ARG A 15 -2.77 7.43 2.20
N PHE A 16 -1.63 6.87 1.78
CA PHE A 16 -0.74 7.47 0.80
C PHE A 16 -1.38 7.61 -0.57
N THR A 17 -1.94 6.52 -1.12
CA THR A 17 -2.60 6.55 -2.44
C THR A 17 -3.83 7.45 -2.43
N LYS A 18 -4.55 7.54 -1.31
CA LYS A 18 -5.70 8.44 -1.18
C LYS A 18 -5.30 9.92 -1.06
N LYS A 19 -4.19 10.20 -0.36
CA LYS A 19 -3.68 11.57 -0.16
C LYS A 19 -2.95 12.10 -1.40
N HIS A 20 -2.23 11.22 -2.09
CA HIS A 20 -1.47 11.52 -3.29
C HIS A 20 -2.12 10.81 -4.48
N ARG A 21 -2.96 11.55 -5.21
CA ARG A 21 -3.74 11.06 -6.38
C ARG A 21 -2.87 10.46 -7.49
N LYS A 22 -1.58 10.82 -7.52
CA LYS A 22 -0.50 10.14 -8.25
C LYS A 22 0.68 10.07 -7.30
N VAL A 23 0.95 8.89 -6.79
CA VAL A 23 2.16 8.62 -6.01
C VAL A 23 2.95 7.58 -6.77
N ASP A 24 4.24 7.83 -6.95
CA ASP A 24 5.14 6.88 -7.59
C ASP A 24 5.33 5.67 -6.67
N ASP A 25 5.30 4.47 -7.24
CA ASP A 25 5.53 3.23 -6.52
C ASP A 25 6.85 3.29 -5.76
N SER A 26 7.90 3.82 -6.40
CA SER A 26 9.23 4.06 -5.81
C SER A 26 9.20 4.88 -4.51
N PHE A 27 8.30 5.86 -4.43
CA PHE A 27 8.17 6.69 -3.24
C PHE A 27 7.52 5.90 -2.10
N ILE A 28 6.48 5.10 -2.41
CA ILE A 28 5.83 4.24 -1.42
C ILE A 28 6.79 3.16 -0.92
N LEU A 29 7.58 2.54 -1.79
CA LEU A 29 8.58 1.53 -1.42
C LEU A 29 9.56 2.08 -0.39
N ASN A 30 10.07 3.30 -0.62
CA ASN A 30 11.03 3.94 0.25
C ASN A 30 10.42 4.38 1.59
N GLU A 31 9.22 4.99 1.55
CA GLU A 31 8.55 5.51 2.74
C GLU A 31 8.01 4.40 3.66
N VAL A 32 7.41 3.35 3.07
CA VAL A 32 6.79 2.24 3.81
C VAL A 32 7.81 1.11 4.11
N ASN A 33 9.00 1.18 3.50
CA ASN A 33 10.07 0.19 3.60
C ASN A 33 9.54 -1.23 3.32
N ILE A 34 9.09 -1.40 2.08
CA ILE A 34 8.50 -2.65 1.58
C ILE A 34 9.05 -2.98 0.19
N ASP A 35 9.04 -4.26 -0.13
CA ASP A 35 9.34 -4.76 -1.46
C ASP A 35 8.23 -4.45 -2.47
N TYR A 36 8.63 -4.39 -3.74
CA TYR A 36 7.73 -4.19 -4.87
C TYR A 36 6.63 -5.24 -4.93
N ASP A 37 6.96 -6.51 -4.70
CA ASP A 37 5.99 -7.60 -4.68
C ASP A 37 4.93 -7.40 -3.58
N THR A 38 5.37 -6.95 -2.39
CA THR A 38 4.47 -6.68 -1.27
C THR A 38 3.57 -5.46 -1.56
N LEU A 39 4.12 -4.41 -2.14
CA LEU A 39 3.35 -3.24 -2.56
C LEU A 39 2.28 -3.62 -3.59
N MET A 40 2.68 -4.35 -4.64
CA MET A 40 1.80 -4.75 -5.73
C MET A 40 0.68 -5.69 -5.25
N LYS A 41 0.99 -6.57 -4.29
CA LYS A 41 0.00 -7.43 -3.63
C LYS A 41 -1.01 -6.60 -2.84
N ILE A 42 -0.54 -5.65 -2.03
CA ILE A 42 -1.41 -4.78 -1.24
C ILE A 42 -2.30 -3.89 -2.14
N ILE A 43 -1.74 -3.27 -3.17
CA ILE A 43 -2.51 -2.46 -4.12
C ILE A 43 -3.58 -3.32 -4.81
N SER A 44 -3.21 -4.54 -5.24
CA SER A 44 -4.16 -5.47 -5.85
C SER A 44 -5.27 -5.88 -4.90
N GLU A 45 -4.96 -6.12 -3.63
CA GLU A 45 -5.98 -6.38 -2.60
C GLU A 45 -6.89 -5.18 -2.37
N LEU A 46 -6.32 -3.97 -2.23
CA LEU A 46 -7.08 -2.74 -2.02
C LEU A 46 -8.01 -2.42 -3.21
N ARG A 47 -7.55 -2.67 -4.45
CA ARG A 47 -8.37 -2.54 -5.66
C ARG A 47 -9.49 -3.60 -5.68
N ARG A 48 -9.20 -4.85 -5.30
CA ARG A 48 -10.23 -5.90 -5.15
C ARG A 48 -11.27 -5.58 -4.09
N GLU A 49 -10.87 -4.93 -3.00
CA GLU A 49 -11.76 -4.47 -1.94
C GLU A 49 -12.54 -3.19 -2.31
N GLY A 50 -12.32 -2.61 -3.50
CA GLY A 50 -12.96 -1.35 -3.91
C GLY A 50 -12.51 -0.13 -3.09
N ARG A 51 -11.35 -0.23 -2.43
CA ARG A 51 -10.76 0.84 -1.62
C ARG A 51 -9.81 1.73 -2.41
N LEU A 52 -9.44 1.29 -3.61
CA LEU A 52 -8.62 2.01 -4.58
C LEU A 52 -9.40 2.02 -5.91
N ASP A 53 -9.73 3.22 -6.38
CA ASP A 53 -10.45 3.51 -7.64
C ASP A 53 -9.45 3.84 -8.75
#